data_AF-A0A1A9UIQ2-F1
#
_entry.id   AF-A0A1A9UIQ2-F1
#
_cell.length_a   1.000
_cell.length_b   1.000
_cell.length_c   1.000
_cell.angle_alpha   90.00
_cell.angle_beta   90.00
_cell.angle_gamma   90.00
#
_symmetry.space_group_name_H-M   'P 1'
#
loop_
_entity.id
_entity.type
_entity.pdbx_description
1 polymer ?
#
loop_
_entity_poly.entity_id
_entity_poly.type
_entity_poly.pdbx_seq_one_letter_code
_entity_poly.pdbx_strand_id
1 'polypeptide(L)'
;MGFGCKKLNCLITSGGFPLILAEQQTGLLVVADYRGHFCQKCKTGGVGWVYVKNSNRYGMAGWYPMRAMKEGFVGISMTNTSPLIAPTRVKEVAPGTNPIAVGVPAGDDQFLLDMARTAIAVGKIEIQRRKGENIPEGWAQNAEGALTTDLEEACCLMPLGSAELNSGYKGYGNVKKLCSAYAII
;
A
#
# COMPACT_ATOMS: atom_id res chain seq x y z
N MET A 1 19.43 14.90 -14.62
CA MET A 1 18.88 15.46 -13.37
C MET A 1 19.18 14.50 -12.25
N GLY A 2 20.17 14.81 -11.40
CA GLY A 2 20.64 13.90 -10.35
C GLY A 2 19.61 13.76 -9.24
N PHE A 3 19.18 12.52 -8.97
CA PHE A 3 18.46 12.19 -7.73
C PHE A 3 19.46 12.31 -6.57
N GLY A 4 19.54 13.50 -5.97
CA GLY A 4 20.32 13.71 -4.75
C GLY A 4 19.77 12.83 -3.65
N CYS A 5 20.54 11.82 -3.23
CA CYS A 5 20.27 11.02 -2.05
C CYS A 5 20.41 11.92 -0.81
N LYS A 6 19.31 12.54 -0.36
CA LYS A 6 19.28 13.27 0.91
C LYS A 6 19.53 12.26 2.03
N LYS A 7 20.52 12.53 2.91
CA LYS A 7 20.81 11.70 4.09
C LYS A 7 19.54 11.45 4.90
N LEU A 8 19.32 10.21 5.33
CA LEU A 8 18.22 9.85 6.21
C LEU A 8 18.46 10.41 7.62
N ASN A 9 17.50 11.20 8.08
CA ASN A 9 17.43 11.60 9.48
C ASN A 9 16.64 10.52 10.23
N CYS A 10 17.34 9.62 10.91
CA CYS A 10 16.71 8.74 11.89
C CYS A 10 16.30 9.59 13.09
N LEU A 11 15.00 9.84 13.26
CA LEU A 11 14.55 10.79 14.29
C LEU A 11 14.48 10.16 15.69
N ILE A 12 14.21 8.84 15.79
CA ILE A 12 14.07 8.13 17.07
C ILE A 12 14.53 6.68 16.88
N THR A 13 15.30 6.14 17.83
CA THR A 13 15.49 4.70 18.01
C THR A 13 15.18 4.37 19.47
N SER A 14 14.20 3.50 19.74
CA SER A 14 13.96 3.02 21.10
C SER A 14 14.96 1.91 21.46
N GLY A 15 15.42 1.85 22.71
CA GLY A 15 16.45 0.91 23.16
C GLY A 15 16.03 -0.56 23.23
N GLY A 16 14.73 -0.88 23.10
CA GLY A 16 14.20 -2.25 23.16
C GLY A 16 13.63 -2.78 21.85
N PHE A 17 13.00 -1.92 21.04
CA PHE A 17 12.47 -2.27 19.72
C PHE A 17 12.95 -1.25 18.67
N PRO A 18 13.53 -1.69 17.53
CA PRO A 18 13.89 -0.77 16.45
C PRO A 18 12.63 -0.15 15.84
N LEU A 19 12.26 1.03 16.33
CA LEU A 19 11.44 1.98 15.60
C LEU A 19 12.38 2.90 14.83
N ILE A 20 12.17 3.07 13.53
CA ILE A 20 12.88 4.05 12.70
C ILE A 20 11.85 5.00 12.13
N LEU A 21 11.99 6.29 12.41
CA LEU A 21 11.21 7.34 11.76
C LEU A 21 12.10 8.02 10.71
N ALA A 22 11.63 8.05 9.46
CA ALA A 22 12.29 8.69 8.33
C ALA A 22 11.38 9.74 7.66
N GLU A 23 11.95 10.84 7.16
CA GLU A 23 11.23 11.90 6.45
C GLU A 23 11.83 12.20 5.06
N GLN A 24 10.99 12.66 4.13
CA GLN A 24 11.36 13.27 2.84
C GLN A 24 12.14 12.41 1.84
N GLN A 25 11.67 11.18 1.57
CA GLN A 25 12.32 10.30 0.60
C GLN A 25 11.35 9.57 -0.33
N THR A 26 11.86 9.14 -1.48
CA THR A 26 11.21 8.08 -2.27
C THR A 26 11.21 6.81 -1.43
N GLY A 27 10.04 6.21 -1.17
CA GLY A 27 9.97 5.08 -0.23
C GLY A 27 10.82 3.86 -0.63
N LEU A 28 11.24 3.75 -1.90
CA LEU A 28 12.20 2.73 -2.36
C LEU A 28 13.59 2.90 -1.75
N LEU A 29 14.05 4.14 -1.56
CA LEU A 29 15.39 4.48 -1.07
C LEU A 29 15.52 4.25 0.44
N VAL A 30 14.48 4.56 1.21
CA VAL A 30 14.47 4.40 2.67
C VAL A 30 14.81 2.96 3.08
N VAL A 31 14.24 1.99 2.38
CA VAL A 31 14.38 0.58 2.78
C VAL A 31 15.65 -0.06 2.26
N ALA A 32 16.11 0.39 1.07
CA ALA A 32 17.40 -0.04 0.56
C ALA A 32 18.54 0.36 1.52
N ASP A 33 18.46 1.57 2.09
CA ASP A 33 19.51 2.11 2.96
C ASP A 33 19.43 1.53 4.39
N TYR A 34 18.23 1.29 4.91
CA TYR A 34 18.06 0.76 6.27
C TYR A 34 18.04 -0.76 6.38
N ARG A 35 17.96 -1.53 5.28
CA ARG A 35 17.87 -3.00 5.33
C ARG A 35 18.90 -3.63 6.25
N GLY A 36 20.17 -3.25 6.11
CA GLY A 36 21.28 -3.84 6.89
C GLY A 36 21.16 -3.57 8.39
N HIS A 37 21.01 -2.29 8.76
CA HIS A 37 20.90 -1.88 10.17
C HIS A 37 19.58 -2.31 10.82
N PHE A 38 18.47 -2.25 10.07
CA PHE A 38 17.15 -2.62 10.56
C PHE A 38 17.06 -4.12 10.83
N CYS A 39 17.47 -4.97 9.87
CA CYS A 39 17.43 -6.42 10.07
C CYS A 39 18.34 -6.87 11.21
N GLN A 40 19.52 -6.24 11.39
CA GLN A 40 20.39 -6.50 12.53
C GLN A 40 19.72 -6.17 13.86
N LYS A 41 19.07 -5.01 13.98
CA LYS A 41 18.32 -4.65 15.20
C LYS A 41 17.10 -5.54 15.42
N CYS A 42 16.44 -6.03 14.35
CA CYS A 42 15.35 -6.98 14.47
C CYS A 42 15.82 -8.35 14.99
N LYS A 43 17.04 -8.79 14.63
CA LYS A 43 17.63 -10.04 15.19
C LYS A 43 17.79 -9.96 16.71
N THR A 44 18.09 -8.77 17.25
CA THR A 44 18.26 -8.58 18.70
C THR A 44 16.95 -8.25 19.42
N GLY A 45 16.04 -7.49 18.79
CA GLY A 45 14.81 -6.97 19.42
C GLY A 45 13.53 -7.76 19.10
N GLY A 46 13.59 -8.77 18.23
CA GLY A 46 12.45 -9.63 17.85
C GLY A 46 11.45 -9.01 16.87
N VAL A 47 11.17 -7.70 16.98
CA VAL A 47 10.29 -6.98 16.04
C VAL A 47 10.83 -5.57 15.75
N GLY A 48 10.63 -5.09 14.54
CA GLY A 48 11.00 -3.73 14.14
C GLY A 48 9.95 -3.07 13.27
N TRP A 49 9.95 -1.74 13.28
CA TRP A 49 8.99 -0.90 12.59
C TRP A 49 9.71 0.27 11.92
N VAL A 50 9.44 0.50 10.65
CA VAL A 50 9.91 1.69 9.93
C VAL A 50 8.71 2.52 9.49
N TYR A 51 8.68 3.77 9.92
CA TYR A 51 7.70 4.77 9.52
C TYR A 51 8.34 5.80 8.61
N VAL A 52 7.71 6.05 7.48
CA VAL A 52 8.16 7.07 6.52
C VAL A 52 7.07 8.08 6.29
N LYS A 53 7.37 9.35 6.56
CA LYS A 53 6.50 10.48 6.29
C LYS A 53 7.04 11.36 5.17
N ASN A 54 6.12 12.04 4.49
CA ASN A 54 6.44 12.97 3.41
C ASN A 54 7.24 12.27 2.30
N SER A 55 6.81 11.06 1.95
CA SER A 55 7.44 10.24 0.92
C SER A 55 6.69 10.31 -0.40
N ASN A 56 7.39 9.93 -1.47
CA ASN A 56 6.79 9.78 -2.79
C ASN A 56 6.36 8.32 -3.03
N ARG A 57 5.74 8.08 -4.20
CA ARG A 57 5.40 6.72 -4.68
C ARG A 57 6.56 5.74 -4.42
N TYR A 58 6.25 4.67 -3.71
CA TYR A 58 7.25 3.71 -3.23
C TYR A 58 7.32 2.42 -4.09
N GLY A 59 6.56 2.37 -5.18
CA GLY A 59 6.58 1.26 -6.13
C GLY A 59 5.68 0.11 -5.66
N MET A 60 6.18 -1.12 -5.85
CA MET A 60 5.47 -2.36 -5.54
C MET A 60 5.53 -2.64 -4.03
N ALA A 61 4.38 -2.72 -3.38
CA ALA A 61 4.31 -2.95 -1.93
C ALA A 61 4.97 -4.28 -1.53
N GLY A 62 4.85 -5.33 -2.36
CA GLY A 62 5.47 -6.63 -2.14
C GLY A 62 7.00 -6.64 -2.19
N TRP A 63 7.64 -5.60 -2.73
CA TRP A 63 9.10 -5.52 -2.82
C TRP A 63 9.77 -5.47 -1.44
N TYR A 64 9.10 -4.84 -0.47
CA TYR A 64 9.58 -4.67 0.90
C TYR A 64 9.54 -5.97 1.72
N PRO A 65 8.41 -6.70 1.82
CA PRO A 65 8.36 -7.96 2.55
C PRO A 65 9.20 -9.06 1.88
N MET A 66 9.35 -9.08 0.55
CA MET A 66 10.34 -9.96 -0.11
C MET A 66 11.77 -9.71 0.39
N ARG A 67 12.08 -8.45 0.72
CA ARG A 67 13.20 -8.00 1.57
C ARG A 67 13.39 -8.82 2.83
N ALA A 68 12.40 -8.70 3.69
CA ALA A 68 12.40 -9.32 5.01
C ALA A 68 12.51 -10.85 4.90
N MET A 69 11.79 -11.46 3.96
CA MET A 69 11.81 -12.91 3.75
C MET A 69 13.21 -13.44 3.42
N LYS A 70 14.00 -12.72 2.61
CA LYS A 70 15.39 -13.11 2.29
C LYS A 70 16.32 -13.14 3.51
N GLU A 71 15.95 -12.45 4.58
CA GLU A 71 16.69 -12.40 5.84
C GLU A 71 16.08 -13.33 6.90
N GLY A 72 15.06 -14.12 6.55
CA GLY A 72 14.36 -15.02 7.46
C GLY A 72 13.27 -14.36 8.31
N PHE A 73 12.82 -13.16 7.94
CA PHE A 73 11.79 -12.43 8.67
C PHE A 73 10.45 -12.40 7.95
N VAL A 74 9.37 -12.35 8.73
CA VAL A 74 8.06 -11.91 8.26
C VAL A 74 8.11 -10.40 8.01
N GLY A 75 7.62 -9.95 6.85
CA GLY A 75 7.55 -8.54 6.49
C GLY A 75 6.12 -8.11 6.22
N ILE A 76 5.76 -6.89 6.64
CA ILE A 76 4.45 -6.28 6.35
C ILE A 76 4.71 -4.85 5.88
N SER A 77 4.25 -4.54 4.67
CA SER A 77 4.39 -3.21 4.09
C SER A 77 3.04 -2.63 3.67
N MET A 78 2.85 -1.35 3.93
CA MET A 78 1.65 -0.61 3.56
C MET A 78 1.96 0.85 3.30
N THR A 79 1.14 1.49 2.47
CA THR A 79 1.25 2.92 2.21
C THR A 79 -0.12 3.56 2.00
N ASN A 80 -0.19 4.87 2.17
CA ASN A 80 -1.34 5.65 1.75
C ASN A 80 -1.14 6.23 0.34
N THR A 81 -2.25 6.50 -0.34
CA THR A 81 -2.27 7.04 -1.70
C THR A 81 -3.36 8.11 -1.79
N SER A 82 -3.31 8.93 -2.85
CA SER A 82 -4.32 9.95 -3.11
C SER A 82 -5.74 9.37 -3.15
N PRO A 83 -6.78 10.11 -2.70
CA PRO A 83 -8.16 9.65 -2.71
C PRO A 83 -8.60 9.16 -4.09
N LEU A 84 -9.18 7.96 -4.16
CA LEU A 84 -9.63 7.36 -5.41
C LEU A 84 -10.79 6.35 -5.24
N ILE A 85 -11.09 5.98 -4.00
CA ILE A 85 -12.13 5.00 -3.67
C ILE A 85 -13.32 5.73 -3.07
N ALA A 86 -14.53 5.37 -3.49
CA ALA A 86 -15.75 5.71 -2.79
C ALA A 86 -16.08 4.67 -1.72
N PRO A 87 -16.28 5.06 -0.45
CA PRO A 87 -16.81 4.16 0.57
C PRO A 87 -18.19 3.61 0.20
N THR A 88 -18.53 2.43 0.73
CA THR A 88 -19.86 1.84 0.53
C THR A 88 -20.97 2.82 0.96
N ARG A 89 -21.95 3.06 0.06
CA ARG A 89 -23.05 4.04 0.21
C ARG A 89 -22.64 5.52 0.16
N VAL A 90 -21.44 5.84 -0.31
CA VAL A 90 -20.94 7.22 -0.43
C VAL A 90 -20.60 7.53 -1.89
N LYS A 91 -20.84 8.77 -2.31
CA LYS A 91 -20.52 9.25 -3.66
C LYS A 91 -19.14 9.93 -3.74
N GLU A 92 -18.67 10.46 -2.62
CA GLU A 92 -17.40 11.17 -2.52
C GLU A 92 -16.21 10.21 -2.37
N VAL A 93 -15.09 10.57 -3.01
CA VAL A 93 -13.81 9.86 -2.87
C VAL A 93 -13.15 10.18 -1.54
N ALA A 94 -12.68 9.16 -0.80
CA ALA A 94 -12.07 9.38 0.51
C ALA A 94 -10.71 8.67 0.69
N PRO A 95 -10.61 7.33 0.71
CA PRO A 95 -9.30 6.68 0.73
C PRO A 95 -8.75 6.49 -0.69
N GLY A 96 -7.42 6.43 -0.79
CA GLY A 96 -6.77 5.87 -1.97
C GLY A 96 -6.71 4.33 -1.91
N THR A 97 -6.16 3.74 -2.98
CA THR A 97 -5.95 2.29 -3.13
C THR A 97 -5.20 1.63 -1.97
N ASN A 98 -4.30 2.37 -1.32
CA ASN A 98 -3.60 2.06 -0.07
C ASN A 98 -3.27 0.55 0.06
N PRO A 99 -2.27 0.07 -0.70
CA PRO A 99 -1.95 -1.35 -0.77
C PRO A 99 -1.44 -1.87 0.57
N ILE A 100 -1.60 -3.18 0.75
CA ILE A 100 -0.99 -3.96 1.82
C ILE A 100 -0.27 -5.14 1.20
N ALA A 101 0.95 -5.37 1.67
CA ALA A 101 1.74 -6.53 1.30
C ALA A 101 2.27 -7.24 2.55
N VAL A 102 2.25 -8.56 2.51
CA VAL A 102 2.71 -9.42 3.61
C VAL A 102 3.54 -10.54 3.01
N GLY A 103 4.75 -10.72 3.52
CA GLY A 103 5.64 -11.82 3.15
C GLY A 103 5.97 -12.66 4.36
N VAL A 104 5.80 -13.97 4.24
CA VAL A 104 6.11 -14.95 5.28
C VAL A 104 7.05 -16.01 4.70
N PRO A 105 8.28 -16.14 5.22
CA PRO A 105 9.14 -17.26 4.86
C PRO A 105 8.61 -18.54 5.55
N ALA A 106 8.52 -19.64 4.81
CA ALA A 106 7.93 -20.91 5.28
C ALA A 106 8.80 -22.11 4.89
N GLY A 107 10.04 -22.15 5.40
CA GLY A 107 11.00 -23.21 5.07
C GLY A 107 11.41 -23.13 3.60
N ASP A 108 11.14 -24.19 2.84
CA ASP A 108 11.39 -24.26 1.40
C ASP A 108 10.35 -23.49 0.56
N ASP A 109 9.25 -23.04 1.17
CA ASP A 109 8.18 -22.28 0.54
C ASP A 109 8.17 -20.81 1.02
N GLN A 110 7.52 -19.93 0.25
CA GLN A 110 7.39 -18.51 0.55
C GLN A 110 5.97 -18.03 0.22
N PHE A 111 5.33 -17.39 1.20
CA PHE A 111 4.03 -16.74 0.97
C PHE A 111 4.23 -15.24 0.77
N LEU A 112 3.72 -14.70 -0.34
CA LEU A 112 3.69 -13.27 -0.61
C LEU A 112 2.29 -12.82 -1.02
N LEU A 113 1.67 -12.00 -0.19
CA LEU A 113 0.48 -11.22 -0.52
C LEU A 113 0.93 -9.82 -0.94
N ASP A 114 0.46 -9.33 -2.09
CA ASP A 114 0.56 -7.93 -2.52
C ASP A 114 -0.77 -7.52 -3.15
N MET A 115 -1.57 -6.72 -2.43
CA MET A 115 -2.91 -6.37 -2.88
C MET A 115 -3.24 -4.89 -2.65
N ALA A 116 -3.95 -4.31 -3.62
CA ALA A 116 -4.67 -3.06 -3.43
C ALA A 116 -5.97 -3.32 -2.64
N ARG A 117 -6.51 -2.28 -2.00
CA ARG A 117 -7.81 -2.37 -1.31
C ARG A 117 -8.99 -1.99 -2.18
N THR A 118 -8.75 -1.75 -3.46
CA THR A 118 -9.77 -1.60 -4.48
C THR A 118 -10.12 -2.95 -5.08
N ALA A 119 -11.31 -3.05 -5.68
CA ALA A 119 -11.69 -4.20 -6.49
C ALA A 119 -10.69 -4.44 -7.65
N ILE A 120 -10.06 -3.37 -8.13
CA ILE A 120 -9.08 -3.42 -9.21
C ILE A 120 -7.96 -2.40 -9.05
N ALA A 121 -6.78 -2.70 -9.58
CA ALA A 121 -5.68 -1.74 -9.67
C ALA A 121 -5.97 -0.64 -10.70
N VAL A 122 -5.62 0.60 -10.38
CA VAL A 122 -5.77 1.78 -11.27
C VAL A 122 -5.15 1.54 -12.65
N GLY A 123 -4.00 0.87 -12.70
CA GLY A 123 -3.32 0.57 -13.96
C GLY A 123 -4.16 -0.28 -14.92
N LYS A 124 -5.04 -1.16 -14.42
CA LYS A 124 -5.91 -1.97 -15.27
C LYS A 124 -7.04 -1.15 -15.90
N ILE A 125 -7.56 -0.16 -15.17
CA ILE A 125 -8.53 0.82 -15.71
C ILE A 125 -7.88 1.61 -16.85
N GLU A 126 -6.66 2.08 -16.63
CA GLU A 126 -5.89 2.82 -17.64
C GLU A 126 -5.60 1.97 -18.89
N ILE A 127 -5.37 0.67 -18.72
CA ILE A 127 -5.22 -0.27 -19.85
C ILE A 127 -6.54 -0.37 -20.65
N GLN A 128 -7.68 -0.57 -19.98
CA GLN A 128 -8.97 -0.64 -20.67
C GLN A 128 -9.30 0.67 -21.40
N ARG A 129 -8.98 1.82 -20.80
CA ARG A 129 -9.12 3.13 -21.44
C ARG A 129 -8.30 3.25 -22.72
N ARG A 130 -7.05 2.79 -22.71
CA ARG A 130 -6.20 2.80 -23.92
C ARG A 130 -6.70 1.87 -25.01
N LYS A 131 -7.39 0.80 -24.65
CA LYS A 131 -8.02 -0.11 -25.61
C LYS A 131 -9.38 0.38 -26.11
N GLY A 132 -9.99 1.36 -25.43
CA GLY A 132 -11.38 1.75 -25.70
C GLY A 132 -12.37 0.64 -25.34
N GLU A 133 -12.04 -0.22 -24.37
CA GLU A 133 -12.88 -1.33 -23.94
C GLU A 133 -13.60 -1.00 -22.63
N ASN A 134 -14.83 -1.49 -22.46
CA ASN A 134 -15.56 -1.39 -21.20
C ASN A 134 -14.83 -2.10 -20.05
N ILE A 135 -15.16 -1.69 -18.83
CA ILE A 135 -14.70 -2.35 -17.61
C ILE A 135 -15.75 -3.32 -17.09
N PRO A 136 -15.35 -4.42 -16.44
CA PRO A 136 -16.29 -5.29 -15.74
C PRO A 136 -17.09 -4.54 -14.68
N GLU A 137 -18.33 -4.97 -14.47
CA GLU A 137 -19.18 -4.44 -13.41
C GLU A 137 -18.49 -4.60 -12.04
N GLY A 138 -18.65 -3.59 -11.18
CA GLY A 138 -18.10 -3.61 -9.84
C GLY A 138 -16.66 -3.11 -9.72
N TRP A 139 -16.02 -2.69 -10.81
CA TRP A 139 -14.71 -2.03 -10.78
C TRP A 139 -14.82 -0.56 -10.38
N ALA A 140 -15.85 0.13 -10.85
CA ALA A 140 -16.07 1.55 -10.63
C ALA A 140 -17.56 1.89 -10.43
N GLN A 141 -17.80 3.08 -9.91
CA GLN A 141 -19.13 3.71 -9.87
C GLN A 141 -19.10 5.08 -10.55
N ASN A 142 -20.26 5.53 -11.02
CA ASN A 142 -20.48 6.84 -11.61
C ASN A 142 -20.69 7.94 -10.56
N ALA A 143 -20.94 9.18 -11.00
CA ALA A 143 -21.15 10.34 -10.13
C ALA A 143 -22.40 10.20 -9.25
N GLU A 144 -23.39 9.43 -9.69
CA GLU A 144 -24.63 9.16 -8.98
C GLU A 144 -24.44 8.10 -7.89
N GLY A 145 -23.33 7.36 -7.91
CA GLY A 145 -23.00 6.26 -7.01
C GLY A 145 -23.49 4.89 -7.48
N ALA A 146 -23.92 4.77 -8.74
CA ALA A 146 -24.29 3.49 -9.35
C ALA A 146 -23.07 2.82 -9.97
N LEU A 147 -23.01 1.48 -9.94
CA LEU A 147 -21.96 0.73 -10.64
C LEU A 147 -22.03 1.05 -12.13
N THR A 148 -20.87 1.18 -12.77
CA THR A 148 -20.79 1.41 -14.21
C THR A 148 -19.74 0.50 -14.85
N THR A 149 -20.02 0.12 -16.10
CA THR A 149 -19.08 -0.57 -16.99
C THR A 149 -18.46 0.39 -18.01
N ASP A 150 -18.98 1.61 -18.09
CA ASP A 150 -18.47 2.66 -18.98
C ASP A 150 -17.33 3.41 -18.29
N LEU A 151 -16.21 3.54 -19.00
CA LEU A 151 -15.02 4.24 -18.52
C LEU A 151 -15.18 5.76 -18.50
N GLU A 152 -16.05 6.32 -19.35
CA GLU A 152 -16.32 7.76 -19.40
C GLU A 152 -17.21 8.19 -18.22
N GLU A 153 -18.09 7.31 -17.76
CA GLU A 153 -18.92 7.54 -16.57
C GLU A 153 -18.19 7.22 -15.25
N ALA A 154 -17.09 6.45 -15.30
CA ALA A 154 -16.38 5.98 -14.12
C ALA A 154 -15.75 7.14 -13.32
N CYS A 155 -16.39 7.52 -12.21
CA CYS A 155 -15.96 8.61 -11.35
C CYS A 155 -14.95 8.13 -10.29
N CYS A 156 -15.18 6.95 -9.71
CA CYS A 156 -14.33 6.43 -8.64
C CYS A 156 -14.31 4.90 -8.59
N LEU A 157 -13.25 4.35 -7.99
CA LEU A 157 -13.08 2.91 -7.88
C LEU A 157 -13.86 2.35 -6.70
N MET A 158 -14.30 1.11 -6.86
CA MET A 158 -14.96 0.38 -5.78
C MET A 158 -13.92 -0.24 -4.83
N PRO A 159 -14.24 -0.37 -3.53
CA PRO A 159 -13.40 -1.10 -2.58
C PRO A 159 -13.34 -2.61 -2.93
N LEU A 160 -12.39 -3.32 -2.34
CA LEU A 160 -12.34 -4.78 -2.41
C LEU A 160 -13.64 -5.37 -1.86
N GLY A 161 -14.28 -6.26 -2.61
CA GLY A 161 -15.65 -6.71 -2.36
C GLY A 161 -16.72 -5.83 -3.02
N SER A 162 -16.35 -4.80 -3.78
CA SER A 162 -17.23 -4.00 -4.63
C SER A 162 -18.48 -3.43 -3.93
N ALA A 163 -19.68 -3.73 -4.43
CA ALA A 163 -20.95 -3.31 -3.84
C ALA A 163 -21.20 -3.98 -2.48
N GLU A 164 -22.21 -3.48 -1.77
CA GLU A 164 -22.56 -3.98 -0.44
C GLU A 164 -22.90 -5.47 -0.43
N LEU A 165 -23.61 -5.96 -1.46
CA LEU A 165 -23.95 -7.37 -1.65
C LEU A 165 -22.70 -8.27 -1.60
N ASN A 166 -21.59 -7.79 -2.16
CA ASN A 166 -20.31 -8.49 -2.24
C ASN A 166 -19.37 -8.14 -1.06
N SER A 167 -19.91 -7.51 -0.02
CA SER A 167 -19.19 -7.09 1.20
C SER A 167 -18.10 -6.04 1.00
N GLY A 168 -18.29 -5.08 0.07
CA GLY A 168 -17.33 -3.99 -0.18
C GLY A 168 -16.88 -3.18 1.03
N TYR A 169 -17.74 -3.10 2.06
CA TYR A 169 -17.42 -2.43 3.33
C TYR A 169 -16.21 -3.05 4.03
N LYS A 170 -15.89 -4.33 3.79
CA LYS A 170 -14.70 -5.01 4.32
C LYS A 170 -13.40 -4.46 3.73
N GLY A 171 -13.37 -4.21 2.42
CA GLY A 171 -12.21 -3.61 1.73
C GLY A 171 -11.91 -2.18 2.19
N TYR A 172 -12.96 -1.44 2.56
CA TYR A 172 -12.86 -0.07 3.04
C TYR A 172 -12.19 0.05 4.43
N GLY A 173 -12.55 -0.84 5.37
CA GLY A 173 -12.42 -0.60 6.82
C GLY A 173 -11.02 -0.41 7.45
N ASN A 174 -9.91 -0.76 6.78
CA ASN A 174 -8.74 -1.18 7.58
C ASN A 174 -7.45 -0.32 7.53
N VAL A 175 -7.15 0.49 6.50
CA VAL A 175 -5.74 0.95 6.32
C VAL A 175 -5.51 2.48 6.34
N LYS A 176 -6.51 3.33 6.05
CA LYS A 176 -6.25 4.79 6.00
C LYS A 176 -5.80 5.35 7.35
N LYS A 177 -6.44 4.95 8.46
CA LYS A 177 -6.05 5.39 9.80
C LYS A 177 -4.69 4.83 10.22
N LEU A 178 -4.42 3.56 9.89
CA LEU A 178 -3.16 2.92 10.24
C LEU A 178 -1.98 3.60 9.53
N CYS A 179 -2.00 3.78 8.21
CA CYS A 179 -0.90 4.45 7.50
C CYS A 179 -0.72 5.94 7.85
N SER A 180 -1.80 6.67 8.14
CA SER A 180 -1.72 8.08 8.52
C SER A 180 -1.22 8.30 9.96
N ALA A 181 -1.35 7.30 10.82
CA ALA A 181 -0.79 7.32 12.18
C ALA A 181 0.57 6.61 12.27
N TYR A 182 0.75 5.53 11.51
CA TYR A 182 1.85 4.57 11.48
C TYR A 182 1.90 3.86 10.11
N ALA A 183 2.51 4.47 9.09
CA ALA A 183 2.99 3.77 7.90
C ALA A 183 3.99 2.69 8.33
N ILE A 184 3.69 1.43 8.03
CA ILE A 184 4.54 0.27 8.33
C ILE A 184 5.14 -0.16 7.02
N ILE A 185 6.47 -0.17 6.93
CA ILE A 185 7.20 -0.77 5.81
C ILE A 185 7.62 -2.19 6.16
#